data_AF-A0A2T6J9X0-F1
#
_entry.id   AF-A0A2T6J9X0-F1
#
_cell.length_a   1.000
_cell.length_b   1.000
_cell.length_c   1.000
_cell.angle_alpha   90.00
_cell.angle_beta   90.00
_cell.angle_gamma   90.00
#
_symmetry.space_group_name_H-M   'P 1'
#
loop_
_entity.id
_entity.type
_entity.pdbx_description
1 polymer ?
#
loop_
_entity_poly.entity_id
_entity_poly.type
_entity_poly.pdbx_seq_one_letter_code
_entity_poly.pdbx_strand_id
1 'polypeptide(L)' 'MSGDAELARLIDQRRELAAKVAGLDLEIAMSVGDREAAKRALKEMTAQVEARKAARFAMCRAMGAH' A
#
# COMPACT_ATOMS: atom_id res chain seq x y z
N MET A 1 -17.51 16.07 -14.72
CA MET A 1 -16.45 15.06 -14.83
C MET A 1 -15.77 14.94 -13.48
N SER A 2 -16.09 13.92 -12.68
CA SER A 2 -15.59 13.81 -11.29
C SER A 2 -15.40 12.37 -10.79
N GLY A 3 -15.81 11.35 -11.55
CA GLY A 3 -15.73 9.94 -11.12
C GLY A 3 -14.30 9.41 -11.04
N ASP A 4 -13.42 9.81 -11.95
CA ASP A 4 -12.06 9.28 -12.03
C ASP A 4 -11.15 9.74 -10.89
N ALA A 5 -11.33 10.99 -10.43
CA ALA A 5 -10.57 11.54 -9.31
C ALA A 5 -10.97 10.89 -7.97
N GLU A 6 -12.27 10.68 -7.77
CA GLU A 6 -12.78 10.02 -6.56
C GLU A 6 -12.41 8.54 -6.55
N LEU A 7 -12.50 7.86 -7.70
CA LEU A 7 -12.05 6.48 -7.84
C LEU A 7 -10.56 6.33 -7.51
N ALA A 8 -9.71 7.23 -8.01
CA ALA A 8 -8.28 7.24 -7.71
C ALA A 8 -8.01 7.45 -6.21
N ARG A 9 -8.75 8.36 -5.56
CA ARG A 9 -8.67 8.60 -4.12
C ARG A 9 -9.05 7.35 -3.32
N LEU A 10 -10.15 6.70 -3.68
CA LEU A 10 -10.61 5.46 -3.03
C LEU A 10 -9.59 4.32 -3.20
N ILE A 11 -8.96 4.19 -4.36
CA ILE A 11 -7.91 3.19 -4.61
C ILE A 11 -6.67 3.47 -3.74
N ASP A 12 -6.24 4.74 -3.62
CA ASP A 12 -5.12 5.11 -2.76
C ASP A 12 -5.42 4.81 -1.29
N GLN A 13 -6.62 5.20 -0.82
CA GLN A 13 -7.07 4.93 0.54
C GLN A 13 -7.15 3.42 0.83
N ARG A 14 -7.64 2.61 -0.11
CA ARG A 14 -7.66 1.15 0.04
C ARG A 14 -6.26 0.57 0.22
N ARG A 15 -5.29 1.03 -0.56
CA ARG A 15 -3.89 0.57 -0.48
C ARG A 15 -3.22 1.00 0.82
N GLU A 16 -3.52 2.21 1.30
CA GLU A 16 -3.05 2.68 2.60
C GLU A 16 -3.57 1.80 3.75
N LEU A 17 -4.87 1.48 3.74
CA LEU A 17 -5.47 0.61 4.75
C LEU A 17 -4.89 -0.81 4.67
N ALA A 18 -4.70 -1.35 3.46
CA ALA A 18 -4.08 -2.66 3.28
C ALA A 18 -2.64 -2.72 3.85
N ALA A 19 -1.85 -1.66 3.66
CA ALA A 19 -0.51 -1.58 4.25
C ALA A 19 -0.57 -1.55 5.79
N LYS A 20 -1.53 -0.84 6.39
CA LYS A 20 -1.72 -0.81 7.85
C LYS A 20 -2.12 -2.18 8.39
N VAL A 21 -3.04 -2.87 7.72
CA VAL A 21 -3.44 -4.24 8.10
C VAL A 21 -2.25 -5.19 8.06
N ALA A 22 -1.46 -5.17 6.98
CA ALA A 22 -0.25 -6.00 6.89
C ALA A 22 0.81 -5.67 7.96
N GLY A 23 0.88 -4.40 8.40
CA GLY A 23 1.70 -4.00 9.54
C GLY A 23 1.22 -4.61 10.86
N LEU A 24 -0.09 -4.63 11.11
CA LEU A 24 -0.67 -5.29 12.28
C LEU A 24 -0.46 -6.81 12.22
N ASP A 25 -0.63 -7.45 11.07
CA ASP A 25 -0.37 -8.88 10.89
C ASP A 25 1.09 -9.23 11.17
N LEU A 26 2.02 -8.35 10.79
CA LEU A 26 3.44 -8.47 11.13
C LEU A 26 3.67 -8.40 12.65
N GLU A 27 3.07 -7.44 13.34
CA GLU A 27 3.18 -7.30 14.80
C GLU A 27 2.57 -8.51 15.53
N ILE A 28 1.43 -9.02 15.07
CA ILE A 28 0.79 -10.23 15.60
C ILE A 28 1.72 -11.44 15.39
N ALA A 29 2.21 -11.63 14.17
CA ALA A 29 3.10 -12.74 13.83
C ALA A 29 4.40 -12.73 14.66
N MET A 30 4.98 -11.55 14.86
CA MET A 30 6.16 -11.39 15.73
C MET A 30 5.83 -11.70 17.19
N SER A 31 4.66 -11.28 17.67
CA SER A 31 4.21 -11.52 19.05
C SER A 31 3.95 -12.99 19.36
N VAL A 32 3.45 -13.76 18.39
CA VAL A 32 3.25 -15.22 18.53
C VAL A 32 4.50 -16.05 18.19
N GLY A 33 5.59 -15.40 17.75
CA GLY A 33 6.86 -16.04 17.39
C GLY A 33 6.88 -16.70 16.00
N ASP A 34 5.88 -16.46 15.16
CA ASP A 34 5.83 -16.99 13.79
C ASP A 34 6.63 -16.12 12.82
N ARG A 35 7.90 -16.46 12.67
CA ARG A 35 8.84 -15.78 11.76
C ARG A 35 8.44 -15.86 10.29
N GLU A 36 7.76 -16.93 9.85
CA GLU A 36 7.39 -17.09 8.45
C GLU A 36 6.12 -16.31 8.11
N ALA A 37 5.18 -16.21 9.03
CA ALA A 37 4.07 -15.26 8.93
C ALA A 37 4.57 -13.81 8.95
N ALA A 38 5.51 -13.46 9.82
CA ALA A 38 6.09 -12.11 9.89
C ALA A 38 6.75 -11.69 8.56
N LYS A 39 7.57 -12.56 7.95
CA LYS A 39 8.20 -12.26 6.64
C LYS A 39 7.17 -12.04 5.54
N ARG A 40 6.09 -12.83 5.52
CA ARG A 40 5.00 -12.70 4.54
C ARG A 40 4.28 -11.36 4.71
N ALA A 41 3.89 -11.02 5.93
CA ALA A 41 3.24 -9.76 6.26
C ALA A 41 4.13 -8.54 5.93
N LEU A 42 5.43 -8.61 6.23
CA LEU A 42 6.38 -7.55 5.88
C LEU A 42 6.51 -7.35 4.36
N LYS A 43 6.55 -8.45 3.59
CA LYS A 43 6.62 -8.40 2.13
C LYS A 43 5.35 -7.79 1.54
N GLU A 44 4.19 -8.14 2.09
CA GLU A 44 2.89 -7.63 1.65
C GLU A 44 2.73 -6.14 1.98
N MET A 45 3.10 -5.71 3.19
CA MET A 45 3.15 -4.31 3.58
C MET A 45 4.03 -3.50 2.61
N THR A 46 5.23 -4.00 2.33
CA THR A 46 6.18 -3.34 1.43
C THR A 46 5.63 -3.24 0.01
N ALA A 47 5.01 -4.30 -0.50
CA ALA A 47 4.39 -4.31 -1.83
C ALA A 47 3.28 -3.25 -1.96
N GLN A 48 2.44 -3.08 -0.95
CA GLN A 48 1.39 -2.06 -0.96
C GLN A 48 1.98 -0.63 -0.94
N VAL A 49 3.03 -0.41 -0.16
CA VAL A 49 3.73 0.89 -0.10
C VAL A 49 4.38 1.22 -1.44
N GLU A 50 5.06 0.25 -2.07
CA GLU A 50 5.68 0.44 -3.38
C GLU A 50 4.63 0.66 -4.49
N ALA A 51 3.51 -0.08 -4.46
CA ALA A 51 2.39 0.16 -5.38
C ALA A 51 1.81 1.58 -5.22
N ARG A 52 1.80 2.13 -4.01
CA ARG A 52 1.39 3.52 -3.74
C ARG A 52 2.38 4.52 -4.31
N LYS A 53 3.68 4.32 -4.10
CA LYS A 53 4.74 5.17 -4.68
C LYS A 53 4.67 5.15 -6.20
N ALA A 54 4.59 3.97 -6.82
CA ALA A 54 4.50 3.81 -8.26
C ALA A 54 3.27 4.53 -8.85
N ALA A 55 2.11 4.42 -8.20
CA ALA A 55 0.90 5.13 -8.62
C ALA A 55 1.04 6.65 -8.53
N ARG A 56 1.66 7.17 -7.46
CA ARG A 56 1.97 8.61 -7.33
C ARG A 56 2.95 9.08 -8.38
N PHE A 57 4.01 8.31 -8.67
CA PHE A 57 4.96 8.64 -9.73
C PHE A 57 4.33 8.62 -11.12
N ALA A 58 3.47 7.65 -11.42
CA ALA A 58 2.73 7.60 -12.68
C ALA A 58 1.78 8.80 -12.82
N MET A 59 1.12 9.22 -11.74
CA MET A 59 0.24 10.38 -11.71
C MET A 59 1.02 11.71 -11.89
N CYS A 60 2.19 11.86 -11.24
CA CYS A 60 3.06 13.02 -11.45
C CYS A 60 3.61 13.08 -12.88
N ARG A 61 3.97 11.93 -13.47
CA ARG A 61 4.47 11.87 -14.85
C ARG A 61 3.36 12.17 -15.87
N ALA A 62 2.12 11.79 -15.57
CA ALA A 62 0.95 12.11 -16.40
C ALA A 62 0.50 13.58 -16.32
N MET A 63 0.85 14.30 -15.24
CA MET A 63 0.52 15.72 -15.04
C MET A 63 1.60 16.70 -15.58
N GLY A 64 2.60 16.23 -16.32
CA GLY A 64 3.49 17.12 -17.10
C GLY A 64 4.58 17.83 -16.29
N ALA A 65 5.42 17.08 -15.58
CA ALA A 65 6.72 17.60 -15.15
C ALA A 65 7.77 17.32 -16.24
N HIS A 66 7.99 18.31 -17.11
CA HIS A 66 9.21 18.47 -17.91
C HIS A 66 10.16 19.42 -17.19
#